data_AF-X1GTA6-F1
#
_entry.id   AF-X1GTA6-F1
#
_cell.length_a   1.000
_cell.length_b   1.000
_cell.length_c   1.000
_cell.angle_alpha   90.00
_cell.angle_beta   90.00
_cell.angle_gamma   90.00
#
_symmetry.space_group_name_H-M   'P 1'
#
loop_
_entity.id
_entity.type
_entity.pdbx_description
1 polymer ?
#
loop_
_entity_poly.entity_id
_entity_poly.type
_entity_poly.pdbx_seq_one_letter_code
_entity_poly.pdbx_strand_id
1 'polypeptide(L)' 'WKRLKFKIKWQNEEYCVEITRNKIILKSLSSIRQPLSVKMFGKEYLLYPNQALKVTY' A
#
# COMPACT_ATOMS: atom_id res chain seq x y z
N TRP A 1 16.72 -5.69 9.01
CA TRP A 1 15.81 -4.55 9.23
C TRP A 1 14.53 -5.03 9.90
N LYS A 2 14.10 -4.42 11.03
CA LYS A 2 12.87 -4.83 11.74
C LYS A 2 11.59 -4.25 11.11
N ARG A 3 11.70 -3.04 10.53
CA ARG A 3 10.63 -2.30 9.87
C ARG A 3 11.26 -1.36 8.84
N LEU A 4 10.69 -1.29 7.65
CA LEU A 4 11.01 -0.30 6.62
C LEU A 4 9.75 0.49 6.31
N LYS A 5 9.83 1.82 6.35
CA LYS A 5 8.69 2.70 6.08
C LYS A 5 9.13 3.82 5.16
N PHE A 6 8.41 4.00 4.06
CA PHE A 6 8.68 5.06 3.09
C PHE A 6 7.39 5.57 2.47
N LYS A 7 7.50 6.73 1.81
CA LYS A 7 6.42 7.34 1.05
C LYS A 7 6.73 7.25 -0.43
N ILE A 8 5.70 7.03 -1.24
CA ILE A 8 5.78 7.11 -2.70
C ILE A 8 4.70 8.04 -3.21
N LYS A 9 4.97 8.73 -4.31
CA LYS A 9 3.98 9.53 -5.02
C LYS A 9 3.66 8.84 -6.35
N TRP A 10 2.38 8.57 -6.61
CA TRP A 10 1.90 7.92 -7.81
C TRP A 10 0.58 8.55 -8.25
N GLN A 11 0.44 8.90 -9.53
CA GLN A 11 -0.77 9.56 -10.07
C GLN A 11 -1.23 10.77 -9.24
N ASN A 12 -0.27 11.60 -8.82
CA ASN A 12 -0.47 12.76 -7.96
C ASN A 12 -0.99 12.47 -6.53
N GLU A 13 -1.12 11.19 -6.16
CA GLU A 13 -1.48 10.77 -4.81
C GLU A 13 -0.25 10.28 -4.04
N GLU A 14 -0.23 10.53 -2.74
CA GLU A 14 0.82 10.00 -1.86
C GLU A 14 0.36 8.71 -1.18
N TYR A 15 1.26 7.74 -1.11
CA TYR A 15 1.05 6.47 -0.44
C TYR A 15 2.15 6.22 0.58
N CYS A 16 1.77 5.64 1.70
CA CYS A 16 2.70 5.12 2.69
C CYS A 16 2.82 3.61 2.53
N VAL A 17 4.05 3.14 2.36
CA VAL A 17 4.40 1.73 2.34
C VAL A 17 5.14 1.41 3.63
N GLU A 18 4.66 0.40 4.32
CA GLU A 18 5.29 -0.14 5.52
C GLU A 18 5.53 -1.64 5.35
N ILE A 19 6.79 -2.04 5.44
CA ILE A 19 7.23 -3.43 5.34
C ILE A 19 7.78 -3.84 6.70
N THR A 20 7.22 -4.92 7.23
CA THR A 20 7.73 -5.61 8.42
C THR A 20 8.07 -7.04 8.03
N ARG A 21 8.63 -7.83 8.96
CA ARG A 21 9.17 -9.17 8.67
C ARG A 21 8.22 -10.11 7.91
N ASN A 22 6.91 -10.02 8.14
CA ASN A 22 5.90 -10.95 7.62
C ASN A 22 4.69 -10.25 6.96
N LYS A 23 4.74 -8.94 6.76
CA LYS A 23 3.64 -8.19 6.15
C LYS A 23 4.08 -6.90 5.48
N ILE A 24 3.39 -6.56 4.41
CA ILE A 24 3.40 -5.27 3.74
C ILE A 24 2.06 -4.59 4.01
N ILE A 25 2.11 -3.32 4.37
CA ILE A 25 0.96 -2.45 4.53
C ILE A 25 1.09 -1.30 3.55
N LEU A 26 0.11 -1.14 2.68
CA LEU A 26 -0.03 -0.01 1.77
C LEU A 26 -1.25 0.80 2.17
N LYS A 27 -1.07 2.09 2.38
CA LYS A 27 -2.15 3.02 2.73
C LYS A 27 -2.01 4.29 1.91
N SER A 28 -3.11 4.79 1.33
CA SER A 28 -3.09 6.14 0.79
C SER A 28 -3.04 7.18 1.91
N LEU A 29 -2.19 8.20 1.75
CA LEU A 29 -2.12 9.34 2.65
C LEU A 29 -3.21 10.37 2.35
N SER A 30 -3.80 10.31 1.16
CA SER A 30 -4.95 11.08 0.72
C SER A 30 -6.20 10.20 0.60
N SER A 31 -7.37 10.81 0.42
CA SER A 31 -8.57 10.05 0.07
C SER A 31 -8.58 9.77 -1.43
N ILE A 32 -8.19 8.55 -1.83
CA ILE A 32 -8.33 8.10 -3.23
C ILE A 32 -9.83 7.98 -3.57
N ARG A 33 -10.21 8.43 -4.77
CA ARG A 33 -11.62 8.41 -5.19
C ARG A 33 -12.11 7.04 -5.62
N GLN A 34 -11.21 6.21 -6.15
CA GLN A 34 -11.55 4.89 -6.70
C GLN A 34 -10.57 3.84 -6.16
N PRO A 35 -10.98 2.56 -6.12
CA PRO A 35 -10.07 1.48 -5.78
C PRO A 35 -8.89 1.42 -6.75
N LEU A 36 -7.69 1.26 -6.21
CA LEU A 36 -6.46 1.15 -7.00
C LEU A 36 -6.03 -0.32 -7.09
N SER A 37 -5.78 -0.82 -8.30
CA SER A 37 -5.16 -2.14 -8.47
C SER A 37 -3.66 -2.08 -8.20
N VAL A 38 -3.18 -3.00 -7.36
CA VAL A 38 -1.78 -3.11 -6.95
C VAL A 38 -1.34 -4.57 -7.03
N LYS A 39 -0.25 -4.82 -7.75
CA LYS A 39 0.35 -6.15 -7.85
C LYS A 39 1.48 -6.31 -6.84
N MET A 40 1.35 -7.27 -5.92
CA MET A 40 2.37 -7.62 -4.94
C MET A 40 2.65 -9.13 -5.01
N PHE A 41 3.93 -9.52 -5.13
CA PHE A 41 4.34 -10.92 -5.24
C PHE A 41 3.61 -11.71 -6.34
N GLY A 42 3.35 -11.06 -7.48
CA GLY A 42 2.63 -11.68 -8.60
C GLY A 42 1.11 -11.75 -8.44
N LYS A 43 0.56 -11.49 -7.25
CA LYS A 43 -0.88 -11.44 -6.98
C LYS A 43 -1.41 -10.01 -7.07
N GLU A 44 -2.61 -9.88 -7.59
CA GLU A 44 -3.30 -8.59 -7.73
C GLU A 44 -4.21 -8.34 -6.53
N TYR A 45 -4.22 -7.10 -6.04
CA TYR A 45 -5.00 -6.66 -4.90
C TYR A 45 -5.64 -5.30 -5.19
N LEU A 46 -6.79 -5.04 -4.59
CA LEU A 46 -7.46 -3.74 -4.66
C LEU A 46 -7.24 -2.97 -3.36
N LEU A 47 -6.69 -1.76 -3.46
CA LEU A 47 -6.63 -0.79 -2.38
C LEU A 47 -7.88 0.10 -2.45
N TYR A 48 -8.80 -0.08 -1.51
CA TYR A 48 -10.02 0.72 -1.43
C TYR A 48 -9.77 2.09 -0.77
N PRO A 49 -10.60 3.10 -1.09
CA PRO A 49 -10.59 4.39 -0.43
C PRO A 49 -10.61 4.29 1.09
N ASN A 50 -9.77 5.09 1.75
CA ASN A 50 -9.65 5.18 3.21
C ASN A 50 -9.30 3.86 3.93
N GLN A 51 -8.91 2.81 3.19
CA GLN A 51 -8.46 1.54 3.75
C GLN A 51 -6.95 1.38 3.61
N ALA A 52 -6.39 0.51 4.45
CA ALA A 52 -5.01 0.05 4.30
C ALA A 52 -5.04 -1.39 3.78
N LEU A 53 -4.42 -1.60 2.63
CA LEU A 53 -4.18 -2.93 2.09
C LEU A 53 -3.08 -3.60 2.92
N LYS A 54 -3.35 -4.79 3.43
CA LYS A 54 -2.41 -5.59 4.23
C LYS A 54 -2.18 -6.92 3.52
N VAL A 55 -0.93 -7.21 3.19
CA VAL A 55 -0.52 -8.46 2.54
C VAL A 55 0.49 -9.15 3.44
N THR A 56 0.17 -10.36 3.89
CA THR A 56 1.10 -11.25 4.59
C THR A 56 1.78 -12.18 3.61
N TYR A 57 3.07 -12.45 3.82
CA TYR A 57 3.89 -13.32 2.99
C TYR A 57 4.77 -14.23 3.85
#